data_AF-A0A3L6QEX7-F1
#
_entry.id   AF-A0A3L6QEX7-F1
#
_cell.length_a   1.000
_cell.length_b   1.000
_cell.length_c   1.000
_cell.angle_alpha   90.00
_cell.angle_beta   90.00
_cell.angle_gamma   90.00
#
_symmetry.space_group_name_H-M   'P 1'
#
loop_
_entity.id
_entity.type
_entity.pdbx_description
1 polymer ?
#
loop_
_entity_poly.entity_id
_entity_poly.type
_entity_poly.pdbx_seq_one_letter_code
_entity_poly.pdbx_strand_id
1 'polypeptide(L)'
;MDRPVLEDPLSPGAFPLNGPGTGGMMPGMPGVRKMPGMPGADPLRSHTQLVNKPSSVNSRLRPQGSGALTSGKTSALLGSGGPISRPSSYSPGLAVAPAPSAAPVVEKPAAAPKPNSANLQKKTVSLLEEYFHVCILDEAQQCIEELKSPDYYSEVVKEAINLALDKGGNSIDPLVRLLEHLHSKNIIKTVDLETGCLLYGSLLDDLAIDLPKAPAHFGEVIGRLILSHCLGIGVVEDTLKKMEDTFVRSAALKAATNVIGANPSGQAILSSHVAEIDACNNLLSSK
;
A
#
# COMPACT_ATOMS: atom_id res chain seq x y z
N MET A 1 -59.17 -55.64 -11.29
CA MET A 1 -60.09 -54.73 -10.61
C MET A 1 -59.30 -53.47 -10.24
N ASP A 2 -59.52 -52.27 -10.76
CA ASP A 2 -60.42 -51.81 -11.83
C ASP A 2 -59.80 -50.59 -12.56
N ARG A 3 -60.27 -50.33 -13.79
CA ARG A 3 -60.08 -49.14 -14.66
C ARG A 3 -61.48 -48.86 -15.28
N PRO A 4 -61.70 -47.92 -16.24
CA PRO A 4 -61.04 -46.65 -16.61
C PRO A 4 -62.00 -45.44 -16.33
N VAL A 5 -61.94 -44.21 -16.86
CA VAL A 5 -62.06 -43.61 -18.24
C VAL A 5 -61.89 -42.08 -18.05
N LEU A 6 -60.95 -41.35 -18.70
CA LEU A 6 -60.89 -40.79 -20.07
C LEU A 6 -61.76 -39.55 -20.31
N GLU A 7 -61.20 -38.54 -21.02
CA GLU A 7 -61.77 -37.71 -22.12
C GLU A 7 -61.26 -36.24 -22.08
N ASP A 8 -60.22 -35.94 -22.87
CA ASP A 8 -60.08 -34.64 -23.58
C ASP A 8 -61.01 -34.68 -24.82
N PRO A 9 -61.52 -33.55 -25.37
CA PRO A 9 -60.89 -33.06 -26.61
C PRO A 9 -61.04 -31.56 -27.01
N LEU A 10 -60.06 -31.10 -27.80
CA LEU A 10 -60.13 -30.22 -29.01
C LEU A 10 -60.61 -28.74 -28.98
N SER A 11 -59.68 -27.88 -29.47
CA SER A 11 -59.75 -26.66 -30.33
C SER A 11 -61.03 -26.37 -31.17
N PRO A 12 -61.26 -25.16 -31.79
CA PRO A 12 -60.24 -24.24 -32.37
C PRO A 12 -60.52 -22.69 -32.39
N GLY A 13 -59.55 -21.92 -32.92
CA GLY A 13 -59.76 -20.59 -33.55
C GLY A 13 -59.38 -19.35 -32.71
N ALA A 14 -58.95 -18.21 -33.28
CA ALA A 14 -58.61 -17.87 -34.67
C ALA A 14 -57.65 -16.65 -34.72
N PHE A 15 -56.90 -16.49 -35.82
CA PHE A 15 -56.11 -15.29 -36.11
C PHE A 15 -57.00 -14.11 -36.52
N PRO A 16 -56.47 -12.88 -36.50
CA PRO A 16 -56.45 -12.15 -37.78
C PRO A 16 -55.06 -11.59 -38.16
N LEU A 17 -54.82 -11.52 -39.47
CA LEU A 17 -53.73 -10.76 -40.10
C LEU A 17 -54.09 -9.27 -40.24
N ASN A 18 -53.02 -8.47 -40.43
CA ASN A 18 -52.91 -7.14 -41.04
C ASN A 18 -52.34 -6.06 -40.08
N GLY A 19 -51.35 -5.25 -40.49
CA GLY A 19 -50.79 -5.16 -41.85
C GLY A 19 -49.44 -4.44 -41.97
N PRO A 20 -48.98 -4.20 -43.22
CA PRO A 20 -47.63 -3.73 -43.55
C PRO A 20 -47.54 -2.23 -43.90
N GLY A 21 -46.31 -1.73 -44.02
CA GLY A 21 -45.97 -0.33 -44.37
C GLY A 21 -45.66 0.52 -43.12
N THR A 22 -44.82 1.55 -43.15
CA THR A 22 -44.03 2.24 -44.20
C THR A 22 -42.74 2.76 -43.52
N GLY A 23 -41.59 3.01 -44.14
CA GLY A 23 -41.36 3.70 -45.41
C GLY A 23 -41.17 5.22 -45.17
N GLY A 24 -39.91 5.68 -45.04
CA GLY A 24 -39.54 7.09 -44.81
C GLY A 24 -39.56 7.54 -43.33
N MET A 25 -38.81 8.55 -42.88
CA MET A 25 -37.77 9.38 -43.51
C MET A 25 -36.71 9.79 -42.46
N MET A 26 -35.46 9.99 -42.89
CA MET A 26 -34.50 10.85 -42.16
C MET A 26 -34.71 12.32 -42.56
N PRO A 27 -34.73 13.25 -41.60
CA PRO A 27 -34.30 14.62 -41.90
C PRO A 27 -33.48 15.30 -40.78
N GLY A 28 -32.31 15.82 -41.15
CA GLY A 28 -31.84 17.14 -40.68
C GLY A 28 -30.91 17.21 -39.46
N MET A 29 -29.59 17.22 -39.71
CA MET A 29 -28.63 17.93 -38.85
C MET A 29 -28.67 19.45 -39.15
N PRO A 30 -28.93 20.33 -38.16
CA PRO A 30 -28.91 21.78 -38.38
C PRO A 30 -27.48 22.35 -38.37
N GLY A 31 -26.92 22.52 -39.57
CA GLY A 31 -26.06 23.62 -40.00
C GLY A 31 -25.03 24.25 -39.05
N VAL A 32 -23.74 23.98 -39.34
CA VAL A 32 -22.65 24.93 -39.06
C VAL A 32 -22.96 26.30 -39.65
N ARG A 33 -23.09 27.33 -38.79
CA ARG A 33 -23.25 28.73 -39.21
C ARG A 33 -21.90 29.45 -39.17
N LYS A 34 -21.31 29.62 -40.35
CA LYS A 34 -20.12 30.46 -40.57
C LYS A 34 -20.59 31.85 -41.04
N MET A 35 -20.34 32.90 -40.25
CA MET A 35 -20.67 34.30 -40.60
C MET A 35 -19.48 34.95 -41.33
N PRO A 36 -19.64 35.54 -42.54
CA PRO A 36 -18.57 36.24 -43.25
C PRO A 36 -18.59 37.77 -43.09
N GLY A 37 -17.42 38.39 -42.83
CA GLY A 37 -16.98 39.76 -43.19
C GLY A 37 -17.80 41.01 -42.77
N MET A 38 -17.27 42.24 -42.66
CA MET A 38 -15.89 42.79 -42.67
C MET A 38 -15.97 44.29 -42.14
N PRO A 39 -15.07 45.23 -42.45
CA PRO A 39 -13.91 45.71 -41.64
C PRO A 39 -14.02 47.10 -40.96
N GLY A 40 -13.00 47.43 -40.15
CA GLY A 40 -12.61 48.78 -39.69
C GLY A 40 -11.74 48.70 -38.42
N ALA A 41 -10.41 48.81 -38.41
CA ALA A 41 -9.50 49.91 -38.82
C ALA A 41 -9.56 51.13 -37.86
N ASP A 42 -8.50 51.64 -37.20
CA ASP A 42 -7.09 51.22 -37.05
C ASP A 42 -6.57 51.61 -35.61
N PRO A 43 -5.31 52.03 -35.31
CA PRO A 43 -4.40 51.13 -34.58
C PRO A 43 -3.63 51.78 -33.39
N LEU A 44 -2.91 50.95 -32.60
CA LEU A 44 -1.52 51.28 -32.22
C LEU A 44 -0.74 50.05 -31.74
N ARG A 45 0.52 49.94 -32.22
CA ARG A 45 1.71 49.24 -31.64
C ARG A 45 1.47 47.93 -30.83
N SER A 46 2.12 46.81 -31.14
CA SER A 46 3.41 46.63 -31.83
C SER A 46 3.55 45.22 -32.43
N HIS A 47 4.37 45.09 -33.46
CA HIS A 47 4.71 43.79 -34.08
C HIS A 47 6.09 43.84 -34.74
N THR A 48 6.59 42.67 -35.14
CA THR A 48 7.86 42.39 -35.87
C THR A 48 9.14 42.42 -35.01
N GLN A 49 10.16 41.57 -35.20
CA GLN A 49 10.39 40.39 -36.07
C GLN A 49 11.55 39.55 -35.44
N LEU A 50 12.09 38.43 -35.96
CA LEU A 50 11.98 37.73 -37.26
C LEU A 50 12.08 36.19 -37.06
N VAL A 51 12.67 35.47 -38.01
CA VAL A 51 12.91 34.00 -38.05
C VAL A 51 14.35 33.66 -37.62
N ASN A 52 14.59 32.46 -37.05
CA ASN A 52 15.64 31.56 -37.56
C ASN A 52 15.64 30.17 -36.88
N LYS A 53 15.86 29.14 -37.72
CA LYS A 53 16.26 27.78 -37.34
C LYS A 53 17.39 27.37 -38.28
N PRO A 54 18.44 26.72 -37.79
CA PRO A 54 18.87 25.52 -38.50
C PRO A 54 19.23 24.35 -37.54
N SER A 55 19.79 23.30 -38.14
CA SER A 55 19.89 21.92 -37.67
C SER A 55 21.17 21.53 -36.94
N SER A 56 21.08 20.43 -36.19
CA SER A 56 22.04 19.31 -36.07
C SER A 56 23.55 19.56 -36.28
N VAL A 57 24.35 19.26 -35.25
CA VAL A 57 25.62 18.51 -35.41
C VAL A 57 25.76 17.51 -34.26
N ASN A 58 26.14 16.29 -34.60
CA ASN A 58 26.48 15.23 -33.66
C ASN A 58 28.01 15.05 -33.70
N SER A 59 28.72 15.18 -32.57
CA SER A 59 30.18 14.96 -32.54
C SER A 59 30.62 14.27 -31.26
N ARG A 60 30.84 12.96 -31.36
CA ARG A 60 31.77 12.24 -30.48
C ARG A 60 33.13 12.95 -30.54
N LEU A 61 33.87 12.98 -29.43
CA LEU A 61 35.26 12.52 -29.35
C LEU A 61 35.75 12.57 -27.89
N ARG A 62 36.55 11.57 -27.51
CA ARG A 62 37.19 11.47 -26.19
C ARG A 62 38.56 12.16 -26.24
N PRO A 63 39.07 12.71 -25.13
CA PRO A 63 40.51 12.81 -24.92
C PRO A 63 41.07 11.49 -24.34
N GLN A 64 42.26 11.12 -24.78
CA GLN A 64 43.03 9.94 -24.37
C GLN A 64 44.49 10.37 -24.11
N GLY A 65 45.14 9.77 -23.11
CA GLY A 65 46.56 9.98 -22.75
C GLY A 65 46.71 10.19 -21.23
N SER A 66 47.38 9.38 -20.40
CA SER A 66 48.58 8.50 -20.47
C SER A 66 49.90 9.17 -20.05
N GLY A 67 50.59 8.54 -19.09
CA GLY A 67 51.89 8.96 -18.48
C GLY A 67 51.71 9.26 -16.98
N ALA A 68 51.97 8.34 -16.04
CA ALA A 68 53.28 7.88 -15.53
C ALA A 68 54.09 9.04 -14.88
N LEU A 69 54.68 8.94 -13.68
CA LEU A 69 55.72 7.99 -13.26
C LEU A 69 55.98 7.93 -11.72
N THR A 70 56.32 6.73 -11.23
CA THR A 70 57.34 6.38 -10.19
C THR A 70 57.22 6.69 -8.66
N SER A 71 57.60 5.63 -7.91
CA SER A 71 58.25 5.58 -6.57
C SER A 71 57.36 5.70 -5.31
N GLY A 72 57.38 4.76 -4.34
CA GLY A 72 58.05 3.45 -4.24
C GLY A 72 58.78 3.22 -2.91
N LYS A 73 58.86 1.94 -2.47
CA LYS A 73 59.57 1.38 -1.28
C LYS A 73 58.82 1.44 0.08
N THR A 74 58.94 0.47 1.00
CA THR A 74 58.95 -1.02 0.96
C THR A 74 58.82 -1.55 2.41
N SER A 75 58.39 -2.80 2.59
CA SER A 75 58.08 -3.44 3.88
C SER A 75 59.27 -3.79 4.79
N ALA A 76 58.93 -4.03 6.06
CA ALA A 76 59.47 -5.05 6.99
C ALA A 76 60.97 -5.13 7.33
N LEU A 77 61.28 -5.24 8.64
CA LEU A 77 62.46 -5.96 9.13
C LEU A 77 62.26 -6.48 10.56
N LEU A 78 62.79 -7.68 10.81
CA LEU A 78 62.78 -8.43 12.07
C LEU A 78 64.02 -8.08 12.90
N GLY A 79 63.96 -8.09 14.23
CA GLY A 79 65.14 -7.80 15.07
C GLY A 79 64.99 -8.22 16.53
N SER A 80 65.85 -9.13 16.98
CA SER A 80 65.87 -9.75 18.32
C SER A 80 66.96 -9.18 19.23
N GLY A 81 66.72 -9.08 20.54
CA GLY A 81 67.78 -8.94 21.56
C GLY A 81 67.35 -8.23 22.86
N GLY A 82 67.53 -8.88 24.01
CA GLY A 82 67.48 -8.22 25.34
C GLY A 82 68.89 -7.78 25.80
N PRO A 83 69.21 -7.71 27.12
CA PRO A 83 68.37 -8.02 28.29
C PRO A 83 68.58 -7.05 29.50
N ILE A 84 68.27 -7.51 30.73
CA ILE A 84 68.88 -7.16 32.04
C ILE A 84 68.24 -6.08 32.97
N SER A 85 67.77 -6.61 34.12
CA SER A 85 67.82 -6.10 35.51
C SER A 85 66.76 -5.18 36.15
N ARG A 86 66.05 -5.83 37.10
CA ARG A 86 65.48 -5.36 38.39
C ARG A 86 66.58 -4.82 39.35
N PRO A 87 66.31 -4.17 40.51
CA PRO A 87 65.59 -4.81 41.64
C PRO A 87 64.73 -3.91 42.56
N SER A 88 64.08 -4.58 43.53
CA SER A 88 63.72 -4.13 44.90
C SER A 88 62.97 -2.79 45.13
N SER A 89 61.69 -2.77 45.53
CA SER A 89 61.05 -3.26 46.78
C SER A 89 61.01 -2.22 47.90
N TYR A 90 59.81 -1.85 48.36
CA TYR A 90 59.45 -1.77 49.79
C TYR A 90 57.94 -1.55 49.97
N SER A 91 57.34 -2.25 50.94
CA SER A 91 56.04 -1.96 51.55
C SER A 91 56.21 -2.29 53.04
N PRO A 92 55.64 -1.47 53.95
CA PRO A 92 54.28 -1.70 54.46
C PRO A 92 53.48 -0.38 54.60
N GLY A 93 52.19 -0.33 54.87
CA GLY A 93 51.17 -1.34 55.15
C GLY A 93 50.19 -0.79 56.20
N LEU A 94 48.88 -1.03 56.07
CA LEU A 94 47.86 -0.96 57.15
C LEU A 94 46.50 -1.42 56.59
N ALA A 95 45.66 -2.02 57.43
CA ALA A 95 44.46 -2.77 57.01
C ALA A 95 43.16 -2.15 57.53
N VAL A 96 42.07 -2.28 56.76
CA VAL A 96 40.69 -2.36 57.25
C VAL A 96 39.89 -3.30 56.34
N ALA A 97 39.15 -4.23 56.94
CA ALA A 97 37.95 -4.87 56.38
C ALA A 97 36.80 -4.61 57.38
N PRO A 98 35.51 -4.59 56.97
CA PRO A 98 34.78 -5.86 56.95
C PRO A 98 33.57 -5.98 55.98
N ALA A 99 33.13 -7.25 55.85
CA ALA A 99 31.74 -7.72 55.67
C ALA A 99 31.04 -7.65 54.27
N PRO A 100 30.08 -8.57 53.98
CA PRO A 100 29.60 -8.86 52.62
C PRO A 100 28.19 -8.31 52.31
N SER A 101 27.82 -8.28 51.03
CA SER A 101 26.43 -8.06 50.58
C SER A 101 25.95 -9.20 49.67
N ALA A 102 24.62 -9.34 49.58
CA ALA A 102 23.92 -10.56 49.19
C ALA A 102 23.91 -10.87 47.68
N ALA A 103 23.55 -12.13 47.36
CA ALA A 103 23.42 -12.64 46.00
C ALA A 103 22.32 -11.91 45.18
N PRO A 104 22.46 -11.83 43.85
CA PRO A 104 21.44 -11.26 42.98
C PRO A 104 20.19 -12.14 42.94
N VAL A 105 19.03 -11.47 42.90
CA VAL A 105 17.70 -12.06 42.89
C VAL A 105 17.46 -12.82 41.57
N VAL A 106 16.77 -13.97 41.65
CA VAL A 106 16.26 -14.67 40.47
C VAL A 106 15.10 -13.87 39.89
N GLU A 107 15.40 -13.00 38.93
CA GLU A 107 14.39 -12.27 38.18
C GLU A 107 13.82 -13.17 37.08
N LYS A 108 12.52 -13.48 37.17
CA LYS A 108 11.74 -14.16 36.15
C LYS A 108 11.82 -13.34 34.85
N PRO A 109 12.34 -13.85 33.73
CA PRO A 109 12.47 -13.06 32.52
C PRO A 109 11.12 -12.52 32.03
N ALA A 110 10.93 -11.21 32.13
CA ALA A 110 9.99 -10.48 31.31
C ALA A 110 10.41 -10.64 29.84
N ALA A 111 9.44 -10.80 28.94
CA ALA A 111 9.73 -11.07 27.54
C ALA A 111 10.37 -9.84 26.87
N ALA A 112 11.70 -9.88 26.67
CA ALA A 112 12.40 -8.89 25.88
C ALA A 112 11.94 -8.96 24.40
N PRO A 113 11.86 -7.83 23.68
CA PRO A 113 11.61 -7.84 22.24
C PRO A 113 12.72 -8.63 21.54
N LYS A 114 12.37 -9.58 20.67
CA LYS A 114 13.36 -10.35 19.89
C LYS A 114 14.20 -9.37 19.05
N PRO A 115 15.54 -9.31 19.21
CA PRO A 115 16.38 -8.32 18.52
C PRO A 115 16.37 -8.45 16.99
N ASN A 116 15.83 -9.55 16.46
CA ASN A 116 15.61 -9.74 15.03
C ASN A 116 14.47 -8.87 14.47
N SER A 117 13.46 -8.51 15.28
CA SER A 117 12.27 -7.79 14.80
C SER A 117 12.61 -6.41 14.22
N ALA A 118 13.37 -5.59 14.96
CA ALA A 118 13.77 -4.26 14.48
C ALA A 118 14.64 -4.28 13.21
N ASN A 119 15.38 -5.37 12.98
CA ASN A 119 16.17 -5.54 11.75
C ASN A 119 15.29 -6.01 10.58
N LEU A 120 14.27 -6.84 10.82
CA LEU A 120 13.26 -7.20 9.81
C LEU A 120 12.42 -5.98 9.42
N GLN A 121 12.01 -5.15 10.39
CA GLN A 121 11.26 -3.91 10.14
C GLN A 121 12.05 -2.95 9.24
N LYS A 122 13.32 -2.67 9.55
CA LYS A 122 14.17 -1.81 8.70
C LYS A 122 14.32 -2.31 7.26
N LYS A 123 14.50 -3.63 7.07
CA LYS A 123 14.55 -4.24 5.74
C LYS A 123 13.22 -4.10 5.00
N THR A 124 12.11 -4.36 5.71
CA THR A 124 10.74 -4.30 5.19
C THR A 124 10.38 -2.89 4.75
N VAL A 125 10.67 -1.89 5.57
CA VAL A 125 10.47 -0.47 5.22
C VAL A 125 11.29 -0.11 3.98
N SER A 126 12.59 -0.42 3.96
CA SER A 126 13.46 -0.12 2.80
C SER A 126 12.99 -0.77 1.50
N LEU A 127 12.54 -2.03 1.56
CA LEU A 127 11.98 -2.79 0.43
C LEU A 127 10.69 -2.15 -0.07
N LEU A 128 9.78 -1.82 0.84
CA LEU A 128 8.49 -1.22 0.49
C LEU A 128 8.66 0.20 -0.07
N GLU A 129 9.61 0.98 0.45
CA GLU A 129 9.96 2.29 -0.11
C GLU A 129 10.46 2.21 -1.55
N GLU A 130 11.32 1.23 -1.86
CA GLU A 130 11.78 0.94 -3.22
C GLU A 130 10.62 0.48 -4.11
N TYR A 131 9.76 -0.42 -3.63
CA TYR A 131 8.54 -0.82 -4.34
C TYR A 131 7.64 0.37 -4.66
N PHE A 132 7.38 1.28 -3.70
CA PHE A 132 6.56 2.47 -3.97
C PHE A 132 7.23 3.47 -4.91
N HIS A 133 8.53 3.34 -5.19
CA HIS A 133 9.25 4.16 -6.16
C HIS A 133 9.29 3.55 -7.57
N VAL A 134 9.46 2.22 -7.69
CA VAL A 134 9.69 1.52 -8.97
C VAL A 134 8.48 0.67 -9.43
N CYS A 135 7.59 0.30 -8.51
CA CYS A 135 6.35 -0.47 -8.73
C CYS A 135 6.53 -1.88 -9.35
N ILE A 136 7.66 -2.54 -9.11
CA ILE A 136 7.94 -3.91 -9.60
C ILE A 136 7.42 -4.94 -8.59
N LEU A 137 6.36 -5.66 -8.98
CA LEU A 137 5.68 -6.63 -8.10
C LEU A 137 6.52 -7.89 -7.83
N ASP A 138 7.11 -8.51 -8.85
CA ASP A 138 7.85 -9.76 -8.69
C ASP A 138 9.12 -9.61 -7.83
N GLU A 139 9.78 -8.45 -7.91
CA GLU A 139 10.93 -8.07 -7.07
C GLU A 139 10.51 -7.88 -5.60
N ALA A 140 9.44 -7.10 -5.36
CA ALA A 140 8.89 -6.94 -4.02
C ALA A 140 8.41 -8.28 -3.41
N GLN A 141 7.80 -9.16 -4.21
CA GLN A 141 7.51 -10.55 -3.83
C GLN A 141 8.78 -11.26 -3.36
N GLN A 142 9.82 -11.30 -4.20
CA GLN A 142 11.03 -12.08 -3.90
C GLN A 142 11.70 -11.56 -2.62
N CYS A 143 11.83 -10.25 -2.47
CA CYS A 143 12.45 -9.66 -1.29
C CYS A 143 11.62 -9.88 0.00
N ILE A 144 10.29 -10.01 -0.09
CA ILE A 144 9.42 -10.39 1.05
C ILE A 144 9.58 -11.87 1.40
N GLU A 145 9.65 -12.77 0.41
CA GLU A 145 9.95 -14.20 0.64
C GLU A 145 11.33 -14.41 1.29
N GLU A 146 12.32 -13.60 0.90
CA GLU A 146 13.67 -13.62 1.47
C GLU A 146 13.73 -13.24 2.96
N LEU A 147 12.69 -12.60 3.52
CA LEU A 147 12.57 -12.39 4.96
C LEU A 147 12.43 -13.71 5.76
N LYS A 148 11.94 -14.78 5.11
CA LYS A 148 11.82 -16.15 5.65
C LYS A 148 11.20 -16.24 7.05
N SER A 149 10.29 -15.33 7.35
CA SER A 149 9.71 -15.12 8.69
C SER A 149 8.18 -15.00 8.57
N PRO A 150 7.44 -16.12 8.47
CA PRO A 150 5.99 -16.07 8.20
C PRO A 150 5.21 -15.36 9.32
N ASP A 151 5.63 -15.51 10.57
CA ASP A 151 5.06 -14.79 11.73
C ASP A 151 5.19 -13.26 11.63
N TYR A 152 5.98 -12.75 10.67
CA TYR A 152 6.22 -11.32 10.44
C TYR A 152 5.38 -10.76 9.26
N TYR A 153 4.68 -11.59 8.48
CA TYR A 153 3.93 -11.09 7.31
C TYR A 153 2.78 -10.14 7.67
N SER A 154 2.15 -10.30 8.84
CA SER A 154 1.18 -9.33 9.35
C SER A 154 1.79 -7.93 9.56
N GLU A 155 3.06 -7.86 10.00
CA GLU A 155 3.80 -6.60 10.14
C GLU A 155 4.19 -6.03 8.78
N VAL A 156 4.55 -6.87 7.80
CA VAL A 156 4.78 -6.43 6.40
C VAL A 156 3.55 -5.72 5.84
N VAL A 157 2.35 -6.28 6.04
CA VAL A 157 1.09 -5.66 5.62
C VAL A 157 0.87 -4.32 6.33
N LYS A 158 1.05 -4.28 7.66
CA LYS A 158 0.90 -3.05 8.46
C LYS A 158 1.86 -1.94 7.99
N GLU A 159 3.15 -2.26 7.77
CA GLU A 159 4.13 -1.28 7.27
C GLU A 159 3.84 -0.85 5.82
N ALA A 160 3.34 -1.75 4.96
CA ALA A 160 2.95 -1.41 3.59
C ALA A 160 1.78 -0.42 3.56
N ILE A 161 0.77 -0.63 4.41
CA ILE A 161 -0.34 0.32 4.59
C ILE A 161 0.20 1.65 5.11
N ASN A 162 1.03 1.63 6.16
CA ASN A 162 1.60 2.84 6.77
C ASN A 162 2.37 3.70 5.75
N LEU A 163 3.30 3.09 5.00
CA LEU A 163 4.11 3.77 3.99
C LEU A 163 3.29 4.28 2.80
N ALA A 164 2.23 3.60 2.40
CA ALA A 164 1.34 4.08 1.35
C ALA A 164 0.53 5.30 1.81
N LEU A 165 0.01 5.28 3.03
CA LEU A 165 -0.88 6.32 3.53
C LEU A 165 -0.13 7.59 3.95
N ASP A 166 1.11 7.46 4.42
CA ASP A 166 2.04 8.59 4.62
C ASP A 166 2.41 9.28 3.29
N LYS A 167 2.65 8.51 2.22
CA LYS A 167 2.84 9.05 0.85
C LYS A 167 1.54 9.60 0.24
N GLY A 168 0.39 9.20 0.75
CA GLY A 168 -0.95 9.67 0.36
C GLY A 168 -1.61 8.88 -0.76
N GLY A 169 -2.80 9.33 -1.19
CA GLY A 169 -3.71 8.58 -2.06
C GLY A 169 -3.13 8.01 -3.37
N ASN A 170 -2.08 8.62 -3.92
CA ASN A 170 -1.39 8.11 -5.12
C ASN A 170 -0.74 6.72 -4.92
N SER A 171 -0.40 6.35 -3.67
CA SER A 171 0.22 5.07 -3.32
C SER A 171 -0.78 3.97 -2.95
N ILE A 172 -2.08 4.28 -2.84
CA ILE A 172 -3.15 3.30 -2.56
C ILE A 172 -3.23 2.24 -3.68
N ASP A 173 -3.14 2.66 -4.94
CA ASP A 173 -3.27 1.74 -6.07
C ASP A 173 -2.08 0.76 -6.20
N PRO A 174 -0.81 1.20 -6.10
CA PRO A 174 0.33 0.31 -5.90
C PRO A 174 0.20 -0.60 -4.67
N LEU A 175 -0.25 -0.08 -3.52
CA LEU A 175 -0.44 -0.89 -2.30
C LEU A 175 -1.43 -2.04 -2.54
N VAL A 176 -2.61 -1.73 -3.07
CA VAL A 176 -3.65 -2.73 -3.32
C VAL A 176 -3.15 -3.78 -4.32
N ARG A 177 -2.49 -3.36 -5.40
CA ARG A 177 -1.86 -4.30 -6.36
C ARG A 177 -0.78 -5.18 -5.73
N LEU A 178 0.00 -4.67 -4.78
CA LEU A 178 0.98 -5.47 -4.04
C LEU A 178 0.29 -6.53 -3.17
N LEU A 179 -0.69 -6.13 -2.36
CA LEU A 179 -1.39 -7.04 -1.45
C LEU A 179 -2.16 -8.12 -2.21
N GLU A 180 -2.85 -7.77 -3.30
CA GLU A 180 -3.50 -8.72 -4.22
C GLU A 180 -2.51 -9.73 -4.80
N HIS A 181 -1.33 -9.27 -5.24
CA HIS A 181 -0.30 -10.13 -5.81
C HIS A 181 0.26 -11.12 -4.76
N LEU A 182 0.60 -10.63 -3.57
CA LEU A 182 1.14 -11.45 -2.48
C LEU A 182 0.12 -12.48 -1.96
N HIS A 183 -1.17 -12.13 -1.94
CA HIS A 183 -2.28 -13.03 -1.61
C HIS A 183 -2.48 -14.09 -2.71
N SER A 184 -2.52 -13.68 -3.98
CA SER A 184 -2.64 -14.59 -5.13
C SER A 184 -1.50 -15.61 -5.19
N LYS A 185 -0.28 -15.20 -4.85
CA LYS A 185 0.91 -16.06 -4.77
C LYS A 185 0.96 -16.92 -3.50
N ASN A 186 -0.01 -16.80 -2.58
CA ASN A 186 -0.09 -17.50 -1.29
C ASN A 186 1.13 -17.24 -0.36
N ILE A 187 1.79 -16.10 -0.52
CA ILE A 187 2.89 -15.67 0.36
C ILE A 187 2.31 -15.15 1.69
N ILE A 188 1.28 -14.30 1.57
CA ILE A 188 0.54 -13.71 2.68
C ILE A 188 -0.86 -14.32 2.69
N LYS A 189 -1.31 -14.85 3.83
CA LYS A 189 -2.65 -15.43 3.96
C LYS A 189 -3.67 -14.33 4.28
N THR A 190 -4.96 -14.63 4.09
CA THR A 190 -6.05 -13.74 4.52
C THR A 190 -5.90 -13.33 5.99
N VAL A 191 -5.59 -14.26 6.90
CA VAL A 191 -5.37 -13.98 8.34
C VAL A 191 -4.24 -12.97 8.58
N ASP A 192 -3.18 -12.98 7.75
CA ASP A 192 -2.06 -12.05 7.86
C ASP A 192 -2.47 -10.64 7.37
N LEU A 193 -3.28 -10.56 6.31
CA LEU A 193 -3.89 -9.31 5.85
C LEU A 193 -4.84 -8.71 6.90
N GLU A 194 -5.71 -9.53 7.46
CA GLU A 194 -6.65 -9.16 8.53
C GLU A 194 -5.91 -8.63 9.75
N THR A 195 -4.89 -9.36 10.21
CA THR A 195 -4.06 -8.96 11.34
C THR A 195 -3.29 -7.67 11.04
N GLY A 196 -2.72 -7.52 9.84
CA GLY A 196 -2.05 -6.27 9.43
C GLY A 196 -2.99 -5.05 9.40
N CYS A 197 -4.23 -5.22 8.94
CA CYS A 197 -5.26 -4.17 9.00
C CYS A 197 -5.67 -3.83 10.44
N LEU A 198 -5.79 -4.84 11.32
CA LEU A 198 -6.10 -4.64 12.75
C LEU A 198 -4.97 -3.90 13.47
N LEU A 199 -3.71 -4.25 13.18
CA LEU A 199 -2.53 -3.56 13.73
C LEU A 199 -2.50 -2.11 13.27
N TYR A 200 -2.70 -1.83 11.98
CA TYR A 200 -2.73 -0.45 11.48
C TYR A 200 -3.92 0.34 12.04
N GLY A 201 -5.10 -0.29 12.14
CA GLY A 201 -6.30 0.31 12.74
C GLY A 201 -6.09 0.77 14.18
N SER A 202 -5.28 0.04 14.97
CA SER A 202 -4.94 0.42 16.35
C SER A 202 -3.93 1.57 16.47
N LEU A 203 -3.30 2.00 15.37
CA LEU A 203 -2.41 3.16 15.29
C LEU A 203 -3.10 4.38 14.64
N LEU A 204 -4.29 4.18 14.08
CA LEU A 204 -4.90 5.14 13.16
C LEU A 204 -5.40 6.40 13.87
N ASP A 205 -5.83 6.33 15.12
CA ASP A 205 -6.27 7.52 15.87
C ASP A 205 -5.10 8.48 16.11
N ASP A 206 -3.95 7.98 16.54
CA ASP A 206 -2.72 8.78 16.71
C ASP A 206 -2.26 9.35 15.36
N LEU A 207 -2.19 8.51 14.31
CA LEU A 207 -1.79 8.93 12.96
C LEU A 207 -2.75 9.96 12.36
N ALA A 208 -4.04 9.93 12.71
CA ALA A 208 -5.03 10.88 12.20
C ALA A 208 -4.83 12.31 12.70
N ILE A 209 -4.09 12.51 13.80
CA ILE A 209 -3.74 13.83 14.34
C ILE A 209 -2.82 14.57 13.36
N ASP A 210 -1.77 13.90 12.87
CA ASP A 210 -0.82 14.45 11.91
C ASP A 210 -1.32 14.33 10.46
N LEU A 211 -2.02 13.23 10.15
CA LEU A 211 -2.52 12.89 8.82
C LEU A 211 -4.06 12.79 8.81
N PRO A 212 -4.81 13.90 8.80
CA PRO A 212 -6.28 13.89 8.86
C PRO A 212 -6.98 13.23 7.65
N LYS A 213 -6.23 12.83 6.62
CA LYS A 213 -6.71 12.03 5.48
C LYS A 213 -6.47 10.53 5.64
N ALA A 214 -5.61 10.10 6.55
CA ALA A 214 -5.28 8.69 6.76
C ALA A 214 -6.53 7.83 7.02
N PRO A 215 -7.53 8.24 7.83
CA PRO A 215 -8.74 7.44 8.03
C PRO A 215 -9.55 7.21 6.75
N ALA A 216 -9.69 8.24 5.91
CA ALA A 216 -10.40 8.13 4.64
C ALA A 216 -9.65 7.23 3.65
N HIS A 217 -8.33 7.38 3.55
CA HIS A 217 -7.51 6.53 2.68
C HIS A 217 -7.39 5.08 3.19
N PHE A 218 -7.40 4.84 4.50
CA PHE A 218 -7.44 3.49 5.06
C PHE A 218 -8.77 2.79 4.76
N GLY A 219 -9.89 3.50 4.90
CA GLY A 219 -11.19 3.00 4.46
C GLY A 219 -11.24 2.68 2.97
N GLU A 220 -10.61 3.53 2.14
CA GLU A 220 -10.47 3.26 0.69
C GLU A 220 -9.66 1.97 0.42
N VAL A 221 -8.54 1.75 1.11
CA VAL A 221 -7.74 0.51 1.02
C VAL A 221 -8.58 -0.71 1.42
N ILE A 222 -9.26 -0.67 2.57
CA ILE A 222 -10.13 -1.76 3.02
C ILE A 222 -11.23 -2.06 1.99
N GLY A 223 -11.92 -1.02 1.50
CA GLY A 223 -12.99 -1.17 0.51
C GLY A 223 -12.50 -1.81 -0.79
N ARG A 224 -11.29 -1.46 -1.26
CA ARG A 224 -10.67 -2.08 -2.43
C ARG A 224 -10.28 -3.55 -2.17
N LEU A 225 -9.67 -3.87 -1.02
CA LEU A 225 -9.28 -5.24 -0.69
C LEU A 225 -10.49 -6.19 -0.54
N ILE A 226 -11.65 -5.69 -0.11
CA ILE A 226 -12.91 -6.45 -0.07
C ILE A 226 -13.44 -6.72 -1.49
N LEU A 227 -13.40 -5.71 -2.38
CA LEU A 227 -13.78 -5.87 -3.79
C LEU A 227 -12.91 -6.89 -4.53
N SER A 228 -11.63 -6.97 -4.17
CA SER A 228 -10.67 -7.93 -4.72
C SER A 228 -10.67 -9.29 -4.01
N HIS A 229 -11.61 -9.52 -3.07
CA HIS A 229 -11.76 -10.74 -2.28
C HIS A 229 -10.54 -11.13 -1.41
N CYS A 230 -9.64 -10.18 -1.14
CA CYS A 230 -8.50 -10.37 -0.25
C CYS A 230 -8.88 -10.25 1.24
N LEU A 231 -9.96 -9.52 1.56
CA LEU A 231 -10.51 -9.37 2.91
C LEU A 231 -12.03 -9.66 2.94
N GLY A 232 -12.52 -10.19 4.06
CA GLY A 232 -13.95 -10.30 4.35
C GLY A 232 -14.54 -9.03 4.98
N ILE A 233 -15.87 -8.86 4.93
CA ILE A 233 -16.53 -7.69 5.54
C ILE A 233 -16.45 -7.68 7.08
N GLY A 234 -16.40 -8.83 7.76
CA GLY A 234 -16.28 -8.88 9.22
C GLY A 234 -15.02 -8.17 9.76
N VAL A 235 -13.96 -8.11 8.95
CA VAL A 235 -12.71 -7.40 9.25
C VAL A 235 -12.93 -5.89 9.39
N VAL A 236 -13.94 -5.32 8.72
CA VAL A 236 -14.33 -3.92 8.86
C VAL A 236 -14.82 -3.65 10.28
N GLU A 237 -15.67 -4.51 10.82
CA GLU A 237 -16.19 -4.36 12.18
C GLU A 237 -15.05 -4.47 13.20
N ASP A 238 -14.17 -5.46 13.05
CA ASP A 238 -13.07 -5.68 13.99
C ASP A 238 -11.98 -4.61 13.91
N THR A 239 -11.72 -4.03 12.72
CA THR A 239 -10.81 -2.87 12.59
C THR A 239 -11.40 -1.60 13.17
N LEU A 240 -12.71 -1.35 13.00
CA LEU A 240 -13.39 -0.21 13.62
C LEU A 240 -13.43 -0.30 15.16
N LYS A 241 -13.51 -1.52 15.73
CA LYS A 241 -13.36 -1.75 17.18
C LYS A 241 -11.97 -1.44 17.72
N LYS A 242 -10.93 -1.38 16.87
CA LYS A 242 -9.55 -1.02 17.27
C LYS A 242 -9.32 0.47 17.37
N MET A 243 -10.19 1.28 16.76
CA MET A 243 -10.12 2.73 16.80
C MET A 243 -10.93 3.25 17.99
N GLU A 244 -10.45 4.29 18.68
CA GLU A 244 -11.12 4.95 19.79
C GLU A 244 -11.97 6.15 19.34
N ASP A 245 -11.53 6.92 18.34
CA ASP A 245 -12.25 8.12 17.89
C ASP A 245 -13.43 7.78 16.96
N THR A 246 -14.59 8.36 17.27
CA THR A 246 -15.81 8.26 16.45
C THR A 246 -15.63 8.89 15.06
N PHE A 247 -14.85 9.98 14.95
CA PHE A 247 -14.52 10.62 13.68
C PHE A 247 -13.67 9.70 12.80
N VAL A 248 -12.63 9.08 13.37
CA VAL A 248 -11.74 8.16 12.67
C VAL A 248 -12.51 6.93 12.17
N ARG A 249 -13.29 6.28 13.06
CA ARG A 249 -14.19 5.17 12.67
C ARG A 249 -15.16 5.58 11.56
N SER A 250 -15.83 6.73 11.71
CA SER A 250 -16.83 7.20 10.75
C SER A 250 -16.22 7.52 9.38
N ALA A 251 -15.05 8.15 9.35
CA ALA A 251 -14.32 8.45 8.13
C ALA A 251 -13.87 7.17 7.40
N ALA A 252 -13.32 6.19 8.13
CA ALA A 252 -12.89 4.91 7.58
C ALA A 252 -14.09 4.09 7.05
N LEU A 253 -15.14 3.90 7.85
CA LEU A 253 -16.34 3.16 7.41
C LEU A 253 -17.00 3.82 6.20
N LYS A 254 -17.17 5.14 6.23
CA LYS A 254 -17.78 5.89 5.12
C LYS A 254 -16.97 5.75 3.83
N ALA A 255 -15.64 5.83 3.90
CA ALA A 255 -14.79 5.64 2.73
C ALA A 255 -14.87 4.20 2.19
N ALA A 256 -14.82 3.19 3.06
CA ALA A 256 -14.97 1.78 2.66
C ALA A 256 -16.32 1.51 1.97
N THR A 257 -17.43 1.89 2.60
CA THR A 257 -18.78 1.70 2.06
C THR A 257 -18.99 2.46 0.75
N ASN A 258 -18.42 3.66 0.60
CA ASN A 258 -18.46 4.40 -0.67
C ASN A 258 -17.71 3.67 -1.79
N VAL A 259 -16.53 3.13 -1.53
CA VAL A 259 -15.72 2.40 -2.53
C VAL A 259 -16.39 1.11 -2.97
N ILE A 260 -16.92 0.34 -2.01
CA ILE A 260 -17.66 -0.90 -2.30
C ILE A 260 -18.95 -0.55 -3.05
N GLY A 261 -19.69 0.46 -2.61
CA GLY A 261 -20.94 0.91 -3.23
C GLY A 261 -20.79 1.56 -4.61
N ALA A 262 -19.60 2.06 -4.96
CA ALA A 262 -19.31 2.58 -6.30
C ALA A 262 -19.23 1.47 -7.37
N ASN A 263 -19.15 0.21 -6.97
CA ASN A 263 -19.00 -0.93 -7.87
C ASN A 263 -20.25 -1.84 -7.85
N PRO A 264 -20.77 -2.30 -9.01
CA PRO A 264 -21.97 -3.15 -9.04
C PRO A 264 -21.73 -4.52 -8.38
N SER A 265 -20.51 -5.05 -8.44
CA SER A 265 -20.12 -6.25 -7.69
C SER A 265 -20.18 -5.98 -6.18
N GLY A 266 -19.60 -4.85 -5.73
CA GLY A 266 -19.60 -4.46 -4.33
C GLY A 266 -20.99 -4.21 -3.74
N GLN A 267 -21.91 -3.64 -4.52
CA GLN A 267 -23.32 -3.50 -4.12
C GLN A 267 -23.97 -4.85 -3.76
N ALA A 268 -23.65 -5.93 -4.49
CA ALA A 268 -24.12 -7.27 -4.13
C ALA A 268 -23.52 -7.73 -2.79
N ILE A 269 -22.23 -7.50 -2.55
CA ILE A 269 -21.55 -7.81 -1.28
C ILE A 269 -22.20 -7.03 -0.13
N LEU A 270 -22.43 -5.71 -0.27
CA LEU A 270 -23.12 -4.90 0.75
C LEU A 270 -24.53 -5.42 1.04
N SER A 271 -25.30 -5.78 0.00
CA SER A 271 -26.66 -6.32 0.15
C SER A 271 -26.71 -7.70 0.81
N SER A 272 -25.61 -8.46 0.76
CA SER A 272 -25.47 -9.76 1.43
C SER A 272 -25.02 -9.63 2.89
N HIS A 273 -24.33 -8.55 3.24
CA HIS A 273 -23.72 -8.31 4.56
C HIS A 273 -24.29 -7.08 5.26
N VAL A 274 -25.61 -6.85 5.11
CA VAL A 274 -26.31 -5.71 5.72
C VAL A 274 -26.19 -5.74 7.25
N ALA A 275 -26.23 -6.93 7.87
CA ALA A 275 -26.14 -7.06 9.32
C ALA A 275 -24.78 -6.59 9.87
N GLU A 276 -23.68 -6.91 9.19
CA GLU A 276 -22.34 -6.47 9.56
C GLU A 276 -22.14 -4.96 9.33
N ILE A 277 -22.72 -4.42 8.26
CA ILE A 277 -22.72 -2.96 7.99
C ILE A 277 -23.54 -2.21 9.04
N ASP A 278 -24.70 -2.74 9.43
CA ASP A 278 -25.52 -2.19 10.49
C ASP A 278 -24.83 -2.29 11.86
N ALA A 279 -24.11 -3.39 12.14
CA ALA A 279 -23.23 -3.48 13.31
C ALA A 279 -22.16 -2.37 13.30
N CYS A 280 -21.50 -2.13 12.16
CA CYS A 280 -20.54 -1.04 12.00
C CYS A 280 -21.19 0.35 12.20
N ASN A 281 -22.41 0.58 11.69
CA ASN A 281 -23.15 1.83 11.89
C ASN A 281 -23.59 2.03 13.36
N ASN A 282 -23.94 0.96 14.06
CA ASN A 282 -24.29 1.00 15.48
C ASN A 282 -23.07 1.35 16.35
N LEU A 283 -21.86 0.90 15.99
CA LEU A 283 -20.60 1.32 16.64
C LEU A 283 -20.31 2.83 16.51
N LEU A 284 -20.86 3.51 15.51
CA LEU A 284 -20.78 4.98 15.38
C LEU A 284 -21.86 5.71 16.18
N SER A 285 -22.96 5.04 16.51
CA SER A 285 -24.16 5.63 17.13
C SER A 285 -24.21 5.43 18.65
N SER A 286 -23.47 4.46 19.18
CA SER A 286 -23.36 4.20 20.62
C SER A 286 -22.41 5.19 21.29
N LYS A 287 -22.96 6.26 21.88
CA LYS A 287 -22.24 7.31 22.62
C LYS A 287 -22.97 7.71 23.90
#